data_AF-A0A1F6GDX6-F1
#
_entry.id   AF-A0A1F6GDX6-F1
#
_cell.length_a   1.000
_cell.length_b   1.000
_cell.length_c   1.000
_cell.angle_alpha   90.00
_cell.angle_beta   90.00
_cell.angle_gamma   90.00
#
_symmetry.space_group_name_H-M   'P 1'
#
loop_
_entity.id
_entity.type
_entity.pdbx_description
1 polymer ?
#
loop_
_entity_poly.entity_id
_entity_poly.type
_entity_poly.pdbx_seq_one_letter_code
_entity_poly.pdbx_strand_id
1 'polypeptide(L)'
;MGSKMKLMFRISTLAWFVMTLWVLPVAQVLAEPHADWVVYYSDKETTEAFSSYRLLVLDSLYHPPLEPLKAQDKIILGYISLGEVEEHRSYFKEVKKEGILLMENKTWKGSYFVDLRDKRWARRIVEDLAQAILHQGFDGLFLDTLDNPGYLEDTNPNRFKGMRAAAVNLLRTLREHYPNIPIMLNRAYDLYPDGGQYVDMILGESVFADYNFETKKYGLVKTELYLQQVDILKKAKTQFPHLQIYTLDYWNPEDPKGIKRIYTEQRKNGFMPYVATIQLNQLVPEPR
;
A
#
# COMPACT_ATOMS: atom_id res chain seq x y z
N MET A 1 28.11 76.84 -41.19
CA MET A 1 28.84 77.65 -40.18
C MET A 1 29.09 76.77 -38.96
N GLY A 2 30.33 76.73 -38.43
CA GLY A 2 30.77 75.85 -37.34
C GLY A 2 31.78 74.80 -37.84
N SER A 3 33.08 75.12 -37.92
CA SER A 3 34.11 75.27 -36.87
C SER A 3 34.66 73.94 -36.31
N LYS A 4 35.90 73.64 -36.72
CA LYS A 4 37.11 73.16 -35.99
C LYS A 4 36.86 72.34 -34.70
N MET A 5 37.58 71.25 -34.40
CA MET A 5 39.04 71.17 -34.27
C MET A 5 39.46 69.72 -33.90
N LYS A 6 40.68 69.33 -34.29
CA LYS A 6 41.34 68.05 -33.96
C LYS A 6 41.92 68.03 -32.53
N LEU A 7 42.12 66.78 -32.06
CA LEU A 7 43.24 66.26 -31.25
C LEU A 7 42.99 66.10 -29.72
N MET A 8 42.99 64.84 -29.25
CA MET A 8 44.06 64.27 -28.41
C MET A 8 43.74 62.81 -28.01
N PHE A 9 44.74 61.95 -28.18
CA PHE A 9 44.80 60.58 -27.66
C PHE A 9 44.95 60.61 -26.13
N ARG A 10 44.19 59.77 -25.43
CA ARG A 10 44.57 59.24 -24.11
C ARG A 10 44.11 57.80 -24.01
N ILE A 11 45.10 56.91 -23.86
CA ILE A 11 44.95 55.50 -23.57
C ILE A 11 44.53 55.38 -22.09
N SER A 12 43.39 54.77 -21.83
CA SER A 12 42.97 54.38 -20.49
C SER A 12 42.71 52.88 -20.46
N THR A 13 43.56 52.19 -19.70
CA THR A 13 43.51 50.78 -19.34
C THR A 13 42.13 50.37 -18.81
N LEU A 14 41.44 49.50 -19.55
CA LEU A 14 40.19 48.90 -19.11
C LEU A 14 40.51 47.69 -18.22
N ALA A 15 40.26 47.82 -16.93
CA ALA A 15 40.37 46.74 -15.96
C ALA A 15 39.28 45.68 -16.24
N TRP A 16 39.69 44.43 -16.44
CA TRP A 16 38.79 43.28 -16.47
C TRP A 16 38.31 42.95 -15.05
N PHE A 17 37.05 43.23 -14.75
CA PHE A 17 36.37 42.66 -13.59
C PHE A 17 35.82 41.28 -13.97
N VAL A 18 36.54 40.22 -13.61
CA VAL A 18 36.00 38.85 -13.63
C VAL A 18 35.21 38.67 -12.34
N MET A 19 33.89 38.76 -12.44
CA MET A 19 32.97 38.46 -11.33
C MET A 19 32.80 36.94 -11.27
N THR A 20 33.65 36.26 -10.50
CA THR A 20 33.48 34.83 -10.20
C THR A 20 32.29 34.67 -9.25
N LEU A 21 31.12 34.38 -9.81
CA LEU A 21 29.97 33.88 -9.08
C LEU A 21 30.33 32.51 -8.48
N TRP A 22 30.60 32.49 -7.18
CA TRP A 22 30.65 31.25 -6.42
C TRP A 22 29.22 30.71 -6.33
N VAL A 23 28.87 29.79 -7.23
CA VAL A 23 27.69 28.93 -7.05
C VAL A 23 28.03 28.03 -5.86
N LEU A 24 27.53 28.37 -4.67
CA LEU A 24 27.54 27.45 -3.55
C LEU A 24 26.80 26.19 -4.01
N PRO A 25 27.37 24.99 -3.86
CA PRO A 25 26.61 23.78 -4.08
C PRO A 25 25.49 23.81 -3.04
N VAL A 26 24.25 23.94 -3.51
CA VAL A 26 23.11 23.54 -2.71
C VAL A 26 23.34 22.05 -2.49
N ALA A 27 23.88 21.70 -1.33
CA ALA A 27 23.75 20.35 -0.83
C ALA A 27 22.26 20.10 -0.83
N GLN A 28 21.77 19.34 -1.81
CA GLN A 28 20.51 18.66 -1.67
C GLN A 28 20.70 17.84 -0.40
N VAL A 29 20.12 18.32 0.70
CA VAL A 29 19.72 17.43 1.77
C VAL A 29 18.76 16.50 1.07
N LEU A 30 19.28 15.37 0.59
CA LEU A 30 18.45 14.25 0.19
C LEU A 30 17.73 13.91 1.49
N ALA A 31 16.50 14.39 1.64
CA ALA A 31 15.63 13.92 2.70
C ALA A 31 15.69 12.41 2.62
N GLU A 32 16.10 11.75 3.70
CA GLU A 32 16.05 10.30 3.71
C GLU A 32 14.61 9.93 3.36
N PRO A 33 14.39 9.00 2.41
CA PRO A 33 13.03 8.58 2.10
C PRO A 33 12.45 8.07 3.40
N HIS A 34 11.47 8.77 3.95
CA HIS A 34 10.76 8.35 5.15
C HIS A 34 9.63 7.41 4.73
N ALA A 35 9.01 6.74 5.69
CA ALA A 35 7.75 6.05 5.47
C ALA A 35 6.69 7.07 5.07
N ASP A 36 6.46 7.21 3.76
CA ASP A 36 5.44 8.12 3.22
C ASP A 36 4.02 7.53 3.31
N TRP A 37 3.86 6.36 3.94
CA TRP A 37 2.59 5.65 4.05
C TRP A 37 2.46 4.85 5.35
N VAL A 38 1.21 4.49 5.70
CA VAL A 38 0.87 3.76 6.94
C VAL A 38 -0.37 2.88 6.77
N VAL A 39 -0.43 1.79 7.54
CA VAL A 39 -1.63 0.98 7.78
C VAL A 39 -2.08 1.16 9.24
N TYR A 40 -3.36 1.46 9.46
CA TYR A 40 -3.92 1.71 10.79
C TYR A 40 -5.40 1.31 10.89
N TYR A 41 -5.71 0.31 11.73
CA TYR A 41 -7.05 -0.29 11.91
C TYR A 41 -7.61 -0.01 13.31
N SER A 42 -7.77 1.26 13.64
CA SER A 42 -8.30 1.74 14.91
C SER A 42 -8.80 3.20 14.74
N ASP A 43 -9.51 3.72 15.74
CA ASP A 43 -10.08 5.08 15.76
C ASP A 43 -9.48 5.97 16.86
N LYS A 44 -8.41 5.49 17.50
CA LYS A 44 -7.83 6.09 18.71
C LYS A 44 -6.85 7.25 18.45
N GLU A 45 -6.20 7.25 17.29
CA GLU A 45 -5.20 8.26 16.96
C GLU A 45 -5.82 9.55 16.43
N THR A 46 -5.17 10.67 16.74
CA THR A 46 -5.60 12.00 16.27
C THR A 46 -5.24 12.18 14.80
N THR A 47 -5.95 13.06 14.09
CA THR A 47 -5.68 13.35 12.68
C THR A 47 -4.30 13.95 12.45
N GLU A 48 -3.77 14.67 13.45
CA GLU A 48 -2.43 15.29 13.43
C GLU A 48 -1.32 14.23 13.47
N ALA A 49 -1.58 13.08 14.11
CA ALA A 49 -0.63 11.97 14.18
C ALA A 49 -0.30 11.40 12.79
N PHE A 50 -1.17 11.64 11.79
CA PHE A 50 -0.98 11.19 10.42
C PHE A 50 -0.29 12.23 9.51
N SER A 51 0.11 13.39 10.05
CA SER A 51 0.60 14.53 9.26
C SER A 51 1.79 14.20 8.36
N SER A 52 2.70 13.32 8.79
CA SER A 52 3.88 12.90 8.03
C SER A 52 3.59 11.91 6.90
N TYR A 53 2.43 11.25 6.88
CA TYR A 53 2.11 10.24 5.88
C TYR A 53 1.31 10.82 4.71
N ARG A 54 1.60 10.38 3.50
CA ARG A 54 0.91 10.80 2.26
C ARG A 54 -0.13 9.78 1.81
N LEU A 55 0.08 8.50 2.10
CA LEU A 55 -0.84 7.41 1.81
C LEU A 55 -1.28 6.73 3.11
N LEU A 56 -2.58 6.64 3.34
CA LEU A 56 -3.18 6.01 4.51
C LEU A 56 -3.99 4.80 4.09
N VAL A 57 -3.74 3.64 4.67
CA VAL A 57 -4.63 2.48 4.60
C VAL A 57 -5.34 2.36 5.95
N LEU A 58 -6.65 2.58 5.97
CA LEU A 58 -7.45 2.58 7.20
C LEU A 58 -8.54 1.50 7.15
N ASP A 59 -8.98 1.04 8.31
CA ASP A 59 -10.17 0.18 8.36
C ASP A 59 -11.39 0.98 7.89
N SER A 60 -12.35 0.31 7.22
CA SER A 60 -13.54 0.97 6.66
C SER A 60 -14.64 1.26 7.69
N LEU A 61 -14.45 0.86 8.94
CA LEU A 61 -15.39 1.08 10.06
C LEU A 61 -14.74 1.80 11.23
N TYR A 62 -13.52 1.43 11.60
CA TYR A 62 -12.77 1.99 12.73
C TYR A 62 -11.60 2.82 12.21
N HIS A 63 -11.86 4.11 12.01
CA HIS A 63 -10.86 5.06 11.52
C HIS A 63 -11.07 6.46 12.12
N PRO A 64 -10.01 7.30 12.19
CA PRO A 64 -10.17 8.73 12.50
C PRO A 64 -11.04 9.45 11.46
N PRO A 65 -11.57 10.64 11.76
CA PRO A 65 -12.35 11.42 10.79
C PRO A 65 -11.58 11.66 9.48
N LEU A 66 -12.23 11.41 8.34
CA LEU A 66 -11.57 11.48 7.03
C LEU A 66 -11.35 12.92 6.54
N GLU A 67 -12.35 13.80 6.70
CA GLU A 67 -12.29 15.18 6.18
C GLU A 67 -11.01 15.96 6.60
N PRO A 68 -10.58 15.96 7.89
CA PRO A 68 -9.34 16.63 8.28
C PRO A 68 -8.06 15.99 7.70
N LEU A 69 -8.10 14.69 7.40
CA LEU A 69 -6.99 13.99 6.75
C LEU A 69 -6.90 14.37 5.27
N LYS A 70 -8.05 14.51 4.59
CA LYS A 70 -8.13 14.89 3.16
C LYS A 70 -7.64 16.31 2.89
N ALA A 71 -7.84 17.23 3.83
CA ALA A 71 -7.37 18.62 3.72
C ALA A 71 -5.84 18.78 3.61
N GLN A 72 -5.07 17.68 3.67
CA GLN A 72 -3.61 17.64 3.67
C GLN A 72 -3.03 16.92 2.44
N ASP A 73 -3.77 16.89 1.32
CA ASP A 73 -3.35 16.25 0.04
C ASP A 73 -2.91 14.79 0.20
N LYS A 74 -3.59 14.04 1.07
CA LYS A 74 -3.35 12.61 1.32
C LYS A 74 -4.21 11.74 0.40
N ILE A 75 -3.75 10.53 0.12
CA ILE A 75 -4.54 9.45 -0.49
C ILE A 75 -5.00 8.52 0.64
N ILE A 76 -6.30 8.28 0.78
CA ILE A 76 -6.85 7.42 1.83
C ILE A 76 -7.54 6.20 1.20
N LEU A 77 -7.03 5.01 1.50
CA LEU A 77 -7.59 3.73 1.06
C LEU A 77 -8.39 3.08 2.19
N GLY A 78 -9.59 2.63 1.87
CA GLY A 78 -10.44 1.88 2.80
C GLY A 78 -10.24 0.38 2.67
N TYR A 79 -10.05 -0.29 3.81
CA TYR A 79 -9.94 -1.76 3.88
C TYR A 79 -11.23 -2.45 3.45
N ILE A 80 -11.08 -3.47 2.60
CA ILE A 80 -12.13 -4.42 2.26
C ILE A 80 -11.57 -5.83 2.09
N SER A 81 -12.14 -6.81 2.82
CA SER A 81 -11.84 -8.23 2.64
C SER A 81 -12.70 -8.80 1.51
N LEU A 82 -12.06 -9.45 0.53
CA LEU A 82 -12.75 -9.98 -0.67
C LEU A 82 -12.87 -11.50 -0.67
N GLY A 83 -11.93 -12.18 -0.03
CA GLY A 83 -11.87 -13.64 0.14
C GLY A 83 -12.47 -14.15 1.44
N GLU A 84 -12.82 -13.27 2.38
CA GLU A 84 -13.40 -13.64 3.67
C GLU A 84 -14.52 -12.70 4.12
N VAL A 85 -15.35 -13.20 5.03
CA VAL A 85 -16.37 -12.42 5.74
C VAL A 85 -16.24 -12.67 7.24
N GLU A 86 -16.09 -11.59 7.99
CA GLU A 86 -15.96 -11.62 9.45
C GLU A 86 -17.34 -11.58 10.12
N GLU A 87 -17.51 -12.34 11.20
CA GLU A 87 -18.78 -12.48 11.94
C GLU A 87 -19.37 -11.17 12.44
N HIS A 88 -18.52 -10.19 12.74
CA HIS A 88 -18.93 -8.91 13.28
C HIS A 88 -19.46 -7.95 12.21
N ARG A 89 -19.27 -8.24 10.90
CA ARG A 89 -19.74 -7.40 9.82
C ARG A 89 -21.27 -7.45 9.74
N SER A 90 -21.89 -6.30 9.50
CA SER A 90 -23.36 -6.13 9.47
C SER A 90 -24.04 -7.08 8.46
N TYR A 91 -23.37 -7.38 7.35
CA TYR A 91 -23.86 -8.24 6.27
C TYR A 91 -23.58 -9.74 6.48
N PHE A 92 -22.86 -10.15 7.54
CA PHE A 92 -22.50 -11.56 7.76
C PHE A 92 -23.70 -12.50 7.80
N LYS A 93 -24.76 -12.13 8.54
CA LYS A 93 -25.97 -12.96 8.69
C LYS A 93 -26.69 -13.18 7.37
N GLU A 94 -26.63 -12.22 6.46
CA GLU A 94 -27.23 -12.31 5.14
C GLU A 94 -26.43 -13.26 4.25
N VAL A 95 -25.12 -13.04 4.14
CA VAL A 95 -24.18 -13.90 3.38
C VAL A 95 -24.23 -15.35 3.88
N LYS A 96 -24.36 -15.56 5.19
CA LYS A 96 -24.54 -16.89 5.78
C LYS A 96 -25.83 -17.57 5.31
N LYS A 97 -26.94 -16.83 5.24
CA LYS A 97 -28.23 -17.35 4.73
C LYS A 97 -28.18 -17.66 3.24
N GLU A 98 -27.38 -16.92 2.47
CA GLU A 98 -27.18 -17.15 1.04
C GLU A 98 -26.43 -18.47 0.73
N GLY A 99 -25.78 -19.06 1.74
CA GLY A 99 -25.09 -20.34 1.63
C GLY A 99 -23.72 -20.26 0.93
N ILE A 100 -23.12 -19.07 0.84
CA ILE A 100 -21.86 -18.84 0.11
C ILE A 100 -20.63 -18.77 1.01
N LEU A 101 -20.82 -18.80 2.33
CA LEU A 101 -19.72 -18.98 3.28
C LEU A 101 -19.21 -20.42 3.25
N LEU A 102 -17.89 -20.55 3.32
CA LEU A 102 -17.16 -21.82 3.36
C LEU A 102 -16.71 -22.11 4.80
N MET A 103 -15.51 -22.67 4.98
CA MET A 103 -14.97 -22.97 6.30
C MET A 103 -14.53 -21.70 7.04
N GLU A 104 -14.40 -21.78 8.36
CA GLU A 104 -13.76 -20.75 9.17
C GLU A 104 -12.24 -20.76 8.94
N ASN A 105 -11.62 -19.58 8.87
CA ASN A 105 -10.18 -19.42 8.91
C ASN A 105 -9.66 -19.85 10.29
N LYS A 106 -8.70 -20.77 10.31
CA LYS A 106 -8.16 -21.32 11.57
C LYS A 106 -7.32 -20.31 12.34
N THR A 107 -6.67 -19.40 11.63
CA THR A 107 -5.82 -18.34 12.19
C THR A 107 -6.69 -17.18 12.67
N TRP A 108 -7.65 -16.76 11.84
CA TRP A 108 -8.54 -15.62 12.11
C TRP A 108 -9.91 -16.11 12.53
N LYS A 109 -10.09 -16.33 13.83
CA LYS A 109 -11.35 -16.81 14.41
C LYS A 109 -12.49 -15.83 14.18
N GLY A 110 -13.63 -16.36 13.77
CA GLY A 110 -14.78 -15.57 13.33
C GLY A 110 -14.66 -15.02 11.90
N SER A 111 -13.59 -15.34 11.16
CA SER A 111 -13.49 -15.04 9.72
C SER A 111 -13.76 -16.28 8.90
N TYR A 112 -14.56 -16.17 7.84
CA TYR A 112 -14.99 -17.28 7.01
C TYR A 112 -14.65 -17.03 5.56
N PHE A 113 -14.03 -18.03 4.90
CA PHE A 113 -13.82 -17.98 3.46
C PHE A 113 -15.16 -17.84 2.73
N VAL A 114 -15.18 -17.17 1.58
CA VAL A 114 -16.38 -16.99 0.75
C VAL A 114 -16.17 -17.57 -0.65
N ASP A 115 -17.21 -18.12 -1.27
CA ASP A 115 -17.14 -18.63 -2.65
C ASP A 115 -17.22 -17.48 -3.66
N LEU A 116 -16.08 -17.07 -4.21
CA LEU A 116 -15.98 -15.97 -5.17
C LEU A 116 -16.69 -16.24 -6.50
N ARG A 117 -17.03 -17.50 -6.79
CA ARG A 117 -17.73 -17.87 -8.03
C ARG A 117 -19.20 -17.44 -7.97
N ASP A 118 -19.74 -17.14 -6.79
CA ASP A 118 -21.09 -16.64 -6.65
C ASP A 118 -21.19 -15.16 -7.08
N LYS A 119 -22.02 -14.90 -8.10
CA LYS A 119 -22.21 -13.55 -8.65
C LYS A 119 -22.83 -12.57 -7.65
N ARG A 120 -23.56 -13.07 -6.65
CA ARG A 120 -24.12 -12.24 -5.57
C ARG A 120 -23.01 -11.63 -4.73
N TRP A 121 -21.94 -12.38 -4.49
CA TRP A 121 -20.77 -11.87 -3.77
C TRP A 121 -20.07 -10.77 -4.56
N ALA A 122 -19.77 -11.02 -5.84
CA ALA A 122 -19.13 -10.02 -6.70
C ALA A 122 -19.97 -8.73 -6.79
N ARG A 123 -21.30 -8.85 -6.93
CA ARG A 123 -22.22 -7.71 -6.89
C ARG A 123 -22.12 -6.97 -5.57
N ARG A 124 -22.22 -7.67 -4.44
CA ARG A 124 -22.15 -7.07 -3.10
C ARG A 124 -20.84 -6.31 -2.89
N ILE A 125 -19.71 -6.88 -3.30
CA ILE A 125 -18.41 -6.20 -3.23
C ILE A 125 -18.44 -4.89 -4.03
N VAL A 126 -18.86 -4.95 -5.30
CA VAL A 126 -18.72 -3.84 -6.24
C VAL A 126 -19.78 -2.75 -6.01
N GLU A 127 -21.04 -3.14 -5.93
CA GLU A 127 -22.19 -2.23 -5.92
C GLU A 127 -22.55 -1.75 -4.51
N ASP A 128 -22.28 -2.55 -3.46
CA ASP A 128 -22.66 -2.19 -2.09
C ASP A 128 -21.45 -1.75 -1.26
N LEU A 129 -20.46 -2.64 -1.07
CA LEU A 129 -19.40 -2.42 -0.09
C LEU A 129 -18.36 -1.39 -0.58
N ALA A 130 -17.84 -1.55 -1.80
CA ALA A 130 -16.92 -0.59 -2.39
C ALA A 130 -17.58 0.79 -2.51
N GLN A 131 -18.84 0.85 -2.95
CA GLN A 131 -19.59 2.10 -3.04
C GLN A 131 -19.73 2.76 -1.67
N ALA A 132 -20.11 2.01 -0.64
CA ALA A 132 -20.25 2.53 0.72
C ALA A 132 -18.93 3.06 1.29
N ILE A 133 -17.81 2.39 1.03
CA ILE A 133 -16.47 2.88 1.41
C ILE A 133 -16.18 4.22 0.72
N LEU A 134 -16.33 4.29 -0.59
CA LEU A 134 -16.03 5.52 -1.34
C LEU A 134 -16.95 6.69 -0.93
N HIS A 135 -18.23 6.43 -0.66
CA HIS A 135 -19.18 7.43 -0.19
C HIS A 135 -18.86 8.00 1.21
N GLN A 136 -18.09 7.28 2.04
CA GLN A 136 -17.62 7.81 3.32
C GLN A 136 -16.54 8.89 3.14
N GLY A 137 -15.90 8.96 1.97
CA GLY A 137 -14.86 9.93 1.66
C GLY A 137 -13.48 9.31 1.40
N PHE A 138 -13.35 7.98 1.44
CA PHE A 138 -12.14 7.29 0.98
C PHE A 138 -11.87 7.57 -0.50
N ASP A 139 -10.60 7.72 -0.85
CA ASP A 139 -10.18 7.99 -2.23
C ASP A 139 -10.07 6.70 -3.05
N GLY A 140 -9.80 5.57 -2.39
CA GLY A 140 -9.68 4.27 -3.04
C GLY A 140 -9.80 3.08 -2.10
N LEU A 141 -9.36 1.91 -2.56
CA LEU A 141 -9.57 0.64 -1.88
C LEU A 141 -8.26 -0.10 -1.59
N PHE A 142 -8.21 -0.71 -0.41
CA PHE A 142 -7.22 -1.72 -0.06
C PHE A 142 -7.92 -3.09 -0.02
N LEU A 143 -7.54 -3.96 -0.94
CA LEU A 143 -8.16 -5.26 -1.17
C LEU A 143 -7.36 -6.34 -0.44
N ASP A 144 -8.02 -7.06 0.46
CA ASP A 144 -7.42 -8.11 1.26
C ASP A 144 -8.01 -9.50 0.95
N THR A 145 -7.31 -10.53 1.43
CA THR A 145 -7.70 -11.96 1.41
C THR A 145 -7.92 -12.59 0.03
N LEU A 146 -7.43 -11.95 -1.03
CA LEU A 146 -7.52 -12.46 -2.41
C LEU A 146 -6.49 -13.54 -2.77
N ASP A 147 -5.64 -13.94 -1.83
CA ASP A 147 -4.82 -15.15 -1.89
C ASP A 147 -5.61 -16.43 -1.51
N ASN A 148 -6.76 -16.28 -0.85
CA ASN A 148 -7.65 -17.39 -0.49
C ASN A 148 -8.16 -18.23 -1.67
N PRO A 149 -8.60 -17.65 -2.80
CA PRO A 149 -9.01 -18.40 -3.99
C PRO A 149 -7.95 -19.41 -4.45
N GLY A 150 -6.69 -18.99 -4.47
CA GLY A 150 -5.58 -19.85 -4.87
C GLY A 150 -5.31 -20.96 -3.88
N TYR A 151 -5.24 -20.61 -2.59
CA TYR A 151 -5.12 -21.58 -1.50
C TYR A 151 -6.22 -22.66 -1.53
N LEU A 152 -7.48 -22.25 -1.72
CA LEU A 152 -8.62 -23.17 -1.76
C LEU A 152 -8.54 -24.11 -2.96
N GLU A 153 -8.27 -23.57 -4.16
CA GLU A 153 -8.07 -24.39 -5.36
C GLU A 153 -6.93 -25.39 -5.21
N ASP A 154 -5.79 -24.99 -4.66
CA ASP A 154 -4.65 -25.89 -4.49
C ASP A 154 -4.94 -27.00 -3.48
N THR A 155 -5.71 -26.68 -2.44
CA THR A 155 -6.08 -27.63 -1.39
C THR A 155 -7.12 -28.65 -1.88
N ASN A 156 -8.09 -28.22 -2.69
CA ASN A 156 -9.08 -29.13 -3.28
C ASN A 156 -9.50 -28.67 -4.69
N PRO A 157 -8.71 -29.05 -5.72
CA PRO A 157 -8.89 -28.57 -7.09
C PRO A 157 -10.27 -28.89 -7.67
N ASN A 158 -10.84 -30.05 -7.31
CA ASN A 158 -12.16 -30.45 -7.82
C ASN A 158 -13.29 -29.64 -7.21
N ARG A 159 -13.24 -29.36 -5.90
CA ARG A 159 -14.28 -28.61 -5.20
C ARG A 159 -14.25 -27.11 -5.54
N PHE A 160 -13.05 -26.54 -5.59
CA PHE A 160 -12.85 -25.10 -5.67
C PHE A 160 -12.42 -24.61 -7.06
N LYS A 161 -12.45 -25.48 -8.08
CA LYS A 161 -12.19 -25.09 -9.47
C LYS A 161 -12.89 -23.79 -9.84
N GLY A 162 -12.14 -22.82 -10.34
CA GLY A 162 -12.61 -21.55 -10.88
C GLY A 162 -12.63 -20.39 -9.87
N MET A 163 -12.21 -20.58 -8.62
CA MET A 163 -12.04 -19.51 -7.65
C MET A 163 -10.99 -18.48 -8.10
N ARG A 164 -9.85 -18.89 -8.66
CA ARG A 164 -8.83 -17.96 -9.19
C ARG A 164 -9.38 -17.11 -10.33
N ALA A 165 -10.04 -17.76 -11.28
CA ALA A 165 -10.68 -17.08 -12.40
C ALA A 165 -11.76 -16.09 -11.90
N ALA A 166 -12.53 -16.48 -10.88
CA ALA A 166 -13.53 -15.61 -10.27
C ALA A 166 -12.89 -14.40 -9.55
N ALA A 167 -11.74 -14.59 -8.89
CA ALA A 167 -10.97 -13.53 -8.26
C ALA A 167 -10.44 -12.51 -9.27
N VAL A 168 -9.84 -12.97 -10.37
CA VAL A 168 -9.40 -12.09 -11.47
C VAL A 168 -10.59 -11.34 -12.07
N ASN A 169 -11.73 -12.03 -12.24
CA ASN A 169 -12.95 -11.38 -12.74
C ASN A 169 -13.48 -10.31 -11.77
N LEU A 170 -13.37 -10.52 -10.46
CA LEU A 170 -13.75 -9.52 -9.46
C LEU A 170 -12.84 -8.28 -9.55
N LEU A 171 -11.52 -8.46 -9.66
CA LEU A 171 -10.58 -7.35 -9.88
C LEU A 171 -10.91 -6.55 -11.14
N ARG A 172 -11.17 -7.24 -12.25
CA ARG A 172 -11.60 -6.62 -13.51
C ARG A 172 -12.89 -5.82 -13.33
N THR A 173 -13.89 -6.41 -12.67
CA THR A 173 -15.20 -5.77 -12.45
C THR A 173 -15.07 -4.53 -11.56
N LEU A 174 -14.26 -4.58 -10.50
CA LEU A 174 -13.96 -3.43 -9.66
C LEU A 174 -13.32 -2.29 -10.46
N ARG A 175 -12.29 -2.60 -11.27
CA ARG A 175 -11.62 -1.58 -12.10
C ARG A 175 -12.54 -0.99 -13.16
N GLU A 176 -13.39 -1.80 -13.80
CA GLU A 176 -14.37 -1.33 -14.79
C GLU A 176 -15.42 -0.40 -14.15
N HIS A 177 -15.85 -0.69 -12.92
CA HIS A 177 -16.86 0.11 -12.22
C HIS A 177 -16.26 1.39 -11.62
N TYR A 178 -15.01 1.32 -11.15
CA TYR A 178 -14.29 2.43 -10.51
C TYR A 178 -12.94 2.69 -11.22
N PRO A 179 -12.94 3.24 -12.45
CA PRO A 179 -11.74 3.30 -13.28
C PRO A 179 -10.62 4.17 -12.70
N ASN A 180 -10.97 5.22 -11.95
CA ASN A 180 -10.04 6.28 -11.54
C ASN A 180 -9.60 6.21 -10.08
N ILE A 181 -10.10 5.24 -9.30
CA ILE A 181 -9.70 5.14 -7.89
C ILE A 181 -8.36 4.39 -7.76
N PRO A 182 -7.50 4.75 -6.80
CA PRO A 182 -6.35 3.95 -6.44
C PRO A 182 -6.80 2.62 -5.81
N ILE A 183 -6.21 1.51 -6.28
CA ILE A 183 -6.45 0.17 -5.75
C ILE A 183 -5.13 -0.47 -5.33
N MET A 184 -5.03 -0.84 -4.06
CA MET A 184 -3.95 -1.64 -3.51
C MET A 184 -4.42 -3.07 -3.27
N LEU A 185 -3.66 -4.06 -3.75
CA LEU A 185 -3.94 -5.47 -3.52
C LEU A 185 -2.90 -6.08 -2.59
N ASN A 186 -3.36 -6.63 -1.47
CA ASN A 186 -2.52 -7.37 -0.54
C ASN A 186 -2.22 -8.77 -1.09
N ARG A 187 -0.94 -9.13 -1.18
CA ARG A 187 -0.47 -10.44 -1.62
C ARG A 187 -1.11 -10.88 -2.94
N ALA A 188 -1.87 -11.98 -2.94
CA ALA A 188 -2.58 -12.57 -4.08
C ALA A 188 -1.70 -12.73 -5.35
N TYR A 189 -0.43 -13.09 -5.15
CA TYR A 189 0.59 -13.04 -6.19
C TYR A 189 0.30 -13.92 -7.41
N ASP A 190 -0.38 -15.03 -7.20
CA ASP A 190 -0.77 -15.97 -8.26
C ASP A 190 -1.84 -15.39 -9.20
N LEU A 191 -2.52 -14.30 -8.80
CA LEU A 191 -3.48 -13.60 -9.64
C LEU A 191 -2.81 -12.57 -10.56
N TYR A 192 -1.60 -12.11 -10.28
CA TYR A 192 -0.96 -11.01 -11.03
C TYR A 192 -0.81 -11.27 -12.52
N PRO A 193 -0.48 -12.49 -13.00
CA PRO A 193 -0.38 -12.75 -14.43
C PRO A 193 -1.59 -12.27 -15.24
N ASP A 194 -2.80 -12.40 -14.69
CA ASP A 194 -4.06 -12.02 -15.35
C ASP A 194 -4.74 -10.79 -14.73
N GLY A 195 -4.43 -10.49 -13.46
CA GLY A 195 -5.09 -9.48 -12.63
C GLY A 195 -4.29 -8.21 -12.36
N GLY A 196 -2.97 -8.23 -12.58
CA GLY A 196 -2.06 -7.14 -12.20
C GLY A 196 -2.36 -5.81 -12.90
N GLN A 197 -2.97 -5.85 -14.08
CA GLN A 197 -3.39 -4.65 -14.85
C GLN A 197 -4.58 -3.88 -14.23
N TYR A 198 -5.28 -4.47 -13.25
CA TYR A 198 -6.48 -3.89 -12.66
C TYR A 198 -6.20 -3.16 -11.33
N VAL A 199 -4.96 -3.18 -10.85
CA VAL A 199 -4.56 -2.59 -9.56
C VAL A 199 -3.39 -1.62 -9.78
N ASP A 200 -3.22 -0.67 -8.87
CA ASP A 200 -2.17 0.35 -8.97
C ASP A 200 -0.99 0.05 -8.04
N MET A 201 -1.28 -0.69 -6.97
CA MET A 201 -0.35 -0.95 -5.88
C MET A 201 -0.43 -2.42 -5.47
N ILE A 202 0.74 -2.98 -5.16
CA ILE A 202 0.87 -4.31 -4.57
C ILE A 202 1.46 -4.13 -3.17
N LEU A 203 0.84 -4.79 -2.19
CA LEU A 203 1.40 -4.91 -0.86
C LEU A 203 1.97 -6.31 -0.67
N GLY A 204 3.27 -6.37 -0.37
CA GLY A 204 3.88 -7.54 0.22
C GLY A 204 3.77 -7.50 1.73
N GLU A 205 3.04 -8.46 2.30
CA GLU A 205 2.90 -8.64 3.75
C GLU A 205 3.25 -10.10 4.07
N SER A 206 3.79 -10.44 5.24
CA SER A 206 5.06 -9.84 5.66
C SER A 206 6.18 -10.41 4.79
N VAL A 207 7.25 -9.64 4.61
CA VAL A 207 8.28 -9.93 3.62
C VAL A 207 9.61 -10.24 4.32
N PHE A 208 10.10 -9.34 5.15
CA PHE A 208 11.38 -9.47 5.83
C PHE A 208 11.24 -9.79 7.32
N ALA A 209 10.21 -9.27 7.98
CA ALA A 209 9.99 -9.47 9.41
C ALA A 209 8.51 -9.71 9.73
N ASP A 210 8.24 -10.71 10.56
CA ASP A 210 6.92 -11.27 10.78
C ASP A 210 6.59 -11.43 12.28
N TYR A 211 5.31 -11.67 12.55
CA TYR A 211 4.80 -12.01 13.86
C TYR A 211 4.33 -13.47 13.91
N ASN A 212 4.94 -14.26 14.77
CA ASN A 212 4.52 -15.64 14.97
C ASN A 212 3.37 -15.70 15.98
N PHE A 213 2.16 -16.05 15.52
CA PHE A 213 0.94 -16.11 16.35
C PHE A 213 0.97 -17.17 17.46
N GLU A 214 1.73 -18.26 17.30
CA GLU A 214 1.84 -19.32 18.30
C GLU A 214 2.72 -18.88 19.48
N THR A 215 3.90 -18.34 19.18
CA THR A 215 4.91 -17.92 20.15
C THR A 215 4.73 -16.47 20.61
N LYS A 216 3.90 -15.69 19.91
CA LYS A 216 3.65 -14.26 20.13
C LYS A 216 4.91 -13.41 20.05
N LYS A 217 5.83 -13.77 19.15
CA LYS A 217 7.14 -13.12 18.99
C LYS A 217 7.32 -12.58 17.58
N TYR A 218 7.94 -11.42 17.51
CA TYR A 218 8.50 -10.88 16.27
C TYR A 218 9.77 -11.63 15.90
N GLY A 219 9.98 -11.85 14.61
CA GLY A 219 11.15 -12.56 14.09
C GLY A 219 11.37 -12.28 12.62
N LEU A 220 12.60 -12.51 12.15
CA LEU A 220 12.88 -12.41 10.72
C LEU A 220 12.27 -13.59 9.98
N VAL A 221 11.76 -13.32 8.78
CA VAL A 221 11.34 -14.35 7.84
C VAL A 221 12.57 -15.17 7.43
N LYS A 222 12.39 -16.48 7.22
CA LYS A 222 13.47 -17.35 6.72
C LYS A 222 14.01 -16.79 5.40
N THR A 223 15.34 -16.79 5.23
CA THR A 223 16.01 -16.19 4.08
C THR A 223 15.43 -16.67 2.74
N GLU A 224 15.12 -17.96 2.61
CA GLU A 224 14.57 -18.51 1.37
C GLU A 224 13.19 -17.92 1.04
N LEU A 225 12.32 -17.80 2.05
CA LEU A 225 10.98 -17.22 1.89
C LEU A 225 11.05 -15.71 1.61
N TYR A 226 11.96 -15.00 2.28
CA TYR A 226 12.22 -13.58 2.00
C TYR A 226 12.66 -13.38 0.56
N LEU A 227 13.64 -14.16 0.07
CA LEU A 227 14.11 -14.06 -1.30
C LEU A 227 13.03 -14.41 -2.32
N GLN A 228 12.15 -15.37 -2.02
CA GLN A 228 10.98 -15.69 -2.84
C GLN A 228 9.99 -14.51 -2.92
N GLN A 229 9.65 -13.89 -1.78
CA GLN A 229 8.79 -12.71 -1.72
C GLN A 229 9.38 -11.56 -2.57
N VAL A 230 10.67 -11.27 -2.40
CA VAL A 230 11.37 -10.22 -3.16
C VAL A 230 11.34 -10.50 -4.67
N ASP A 231 11.60 -11.74 -5.08
CA ASP A 231 11.58 -12.14 -6.49
C ASP A 231 10.18 -11.98 -7.11
N ILE A 232 9.13 -12.41 -6.40
CA ILE A 232 7.73 -12.25 -6.83
C ILE A 232 7.37 -10.77 -7.02
N LEU A 233 7.67 -9.93 -6.03
CA LEU A 233 7.39 -8.49 -6.10
C LEU A 233 8.14 -7.80 -7.25
N LYS A 234 9.41 -8.16 -7.47
CA LYS A 234 10.21 -7.64 -8.59
C LYS A 234 9.70 -8.11 -9.95
N LYS A 235 9.25 -9.36 -10.05
CA LYS A 235 8.60 -9.89 -11.28
C LYS A 235 7.30 -9.16 -11.56
N ALA A 236 6.46 -8.93 -10.55
CA ALA A 236 5.23 -8.15 -10.69
C ALA A 236 5.53 -6.73 -11.22
N LYS A 237 6.53 -6.03 -10.65
CA LYS A 237 6.98 -4.71 -11.15
C LYS A 237 7.49 -4.75 -12.58
N THR A 238 8.21 -5.80 -12.95
CA THR A 238 8.76 -5.98 -14.30
C THR A 238 7.65 -6.21 -15.32
N GLN A 239 6.67 -7.04 -14.98
CA GLN A 239 5.53 -7.34 -15.84
C GLN A 239 4.55 -6.15 -15.94
N PHE A 240 4.38 -5.41 -14.84
CA PHE A 240 3.48 -4.28 -14.73
C PHE A 240 4.23 -3.05 -14.20
N PRO A 241 4.91 -2.29 -15.09
CA PRO A 241 5.75 -1.17 -14.69
C PRO A 241 5.02 -0.04 -13.93
N HIS A 242 3.69 0.06 -14.08
CA HIS A 242 2.86 1.03 -13.35
C HIS A 242 2.71 0.70 -11.86
N LEU A 243 2.86 -0.56 -11.45
CA LEU A 243 2.63 -0.98 -10.08
C LEU A 243 3.60 -0.33 -9.10
N GLN A 244 3.09 0.23 -8.03
CA GLN A 244 3.88 0.67 -6.89
C GLN A 244 4.01 -0.47 -5.88
N ILE A 245 5.24 -0.74 -5.43
CA ILE A 245 5.54 -1.89 -4.56
C ILE A 245 5.67 -1.43 -3.11
N TYR A 246 4.71 -1.78 -2.27
CA TYR A 246 4.69 -1.51 -0.85
C TYR A 246 5.02 -2.79 -0.07
N THR A 247 5.62 -2.66 1.12
CA THR A 247 5.83 -3.81 2.02
C THR A 247 5.42 -3.48 3.45
N LEU A 248 4.62 -4.34 4.06
CA LEU A 248 4.20 -4.25 5.46
C LEU A 248 4.89 -5.36 6.25
N ASP A 249 5.74 -4.98 7.20
CA ASP A 249 6.44 -5.91 8.09
C ASP A 249 6.10 -5.64 9.56
N TYR A 250 6.27 -6.65 10.40
CA TYR A 250 5.88 -6.58 11.81
C TYR A 250 7.09 -6.65 12.73
N TRP A 251 7.24 -5.66 13.62
CA TRP A 251 8.36 -5.61 14.57
C TRP A 251 7.99 -5.02 15.93
N ASN A 252 8.91 -5.17 16.89
CA ASN A 252 8.79 -4.56 18.21
C ASN A 252 9.06 -3.04 18.11
N PRO A 253 8.09 -2.16 18.48
CA PRO A 253 8.30 -0.71 18.48
C PRO A 253 9.45 -0.23 19.37
N GLU A 254 9.79 -0.99 20.42
CA GLU A 254 10.88 -0.67 21.35
C GLU A 254 12.27 -1.01 20.80
N ASP A 255 12.38 -1.56 19.57
CA ASP A 255 13.64 -1.84 18.90
C ASP A 255 13.82 -0.99 17.62
N PRO A 256 14.19 0.30 17.77
CA PRO A 256 14.39 1.20 16.63
C PRO A 256 15.53 0.75 15.71
N LYS A 257 16.52 -0.02 16.21
CA LYS A 257 17.60 -0.55 15.36
C LYS A 257 17.08 -1.63 14.42
N GLY A 258 16.23 -2.52 14.93
CA GLY A 258 15.55 -3.53 14.12
C GLY A 258 14.63 -2.90 13.07
N ILE A 259 13.83 -1.90 13.46
CA ILE A 259 12.98 -1.15 12.52
C ILE A 259 13.82 -0.53 11.41
N LYS A 260 14.87 0.23 11.74
CA LYS A 260 15.77 0.86 10.75
C LYS A 260 16.40 -0.16 9.81
N ARG A 261 16.74 -1.35 10.30
CA ARG A 261 17.27 -2.46 9.49
C ARG A 261 16.24 -2.94 8.47
N ILE A 262 14.98 -3.13 8.88
CA ILE A 262 13.90 -3.58 7.98
C ILE A 262 13.69 -2.55 6.86
N TYR A 263 13.56 -1.27 7.22
CA TYR A 263 13.44 -0.16 6.24
C TYR A 263 14.60 -0.16 5.24
N THR A 264 15.83 -0.25 5.74
CA THR A 264 17.04 -0.28 4.90
C THR A 264 17.03 -1.45 3.93
N GLU A 265 16.66 -2.65 4.40
CA GLU A 265 16.68 -3.85 3.58
C GLU A 265 15.61 -3.84 2.49
N GLN A 266 14.40 -3.38 2.80
CA GLN A 266 13.33 -3.27 1.81
C GLN A 266 13.63 -2.19 0.76
N ARG A 267 14.18 -1.05 1.17
CA ARG A 267 14.55 0.02 0.22
C ARG A 267 15.69 -0.36 -0.73
N LYS A 268 16.62 -1.24 -0.34
CA LYS A 268 17.62 -1.80 -1.27
C LYS A 268 16.98 -2.53 -2.46
N ASN A 269 15.75 -3.02 -2.30
CA ASN A 269 14.99 -3.68 -3.35
C ASN A 269 14.11 -2.72 -4.17
N GLY A 270 14.11 -1.43 -3.85
CA GLY A 270 13.26 -0.43 -4.49
C GLY A 270 11.81 -0.44 -3.99
N PHE A 271 11.56 -1.02 -2.82
CA PHE A 271 10.22 -1.09 -2.23
C PHE A 271 9.95 0.10 -1.29
N MET A 272 8.66 0.35 -1.02
CA MET A 272 8.16 1.35 -0.07
C MET A 272 7.70 0.67 1.23
N PRO A 273 8.60 0.50 2.23
CA PRO A 273 8.27 -0.19 3.47
C PRO A 273 7.43 0.65 4.44
N TYR A 274 6.60 -0.04 5.23
CA TYR A 274 6.08 0.40 6.52
C TYR A 274 6.26 -0.76 7.52
N VAL A 275 6.70 -0.44 8.73
CA VAL A 275 6.87 -1.42 9.82
C VAL A 275 5.85 -1.12 10.89
N ALA A 276 5.06 -2.11 11.30
CA ALA A 276 3.94 -1.95 12.22
C ALA A 276 4.00 -2.97 13.38
N THR A 277 3.05 -2.83 14.32
CA THR A 277 2.66 -3.93 15.20
C THR A 277 1.61 -4.80 14.50
N ILE A 278 1.51 -6.08 14.88
CA ILE A 278 0.56 -7.02 14.24
C ILE A 278 -0.91 -6.60 14.44
N GLN A 279 -1.22 -5.83 15.49
CA GLN A 279 -2.58 -5.33 15.73
C GLN A 279 -2.97 -4.15 14.84
N LEU A 280 -2.00 -3.50 14.18
CA LEU A 280 -2.22 -2.33 13.33
C LEU A 280 -2.98 -1.18 14.02
N ASN A 281 -2.95 -1.11 15.35
CA ASN A 281 -3.73 -0.15 16.14
C ASN A 281 -2.86 0.94 16.80
N GLN A 282 -1.61 1.03 16.38
CA GLN A 282 -0.63 2.01 16.84
C GLN A 282 0.22 2.46 15.65
N LEU A 283 0.55 3.75 15.60
CA LEU A 283 1.52 4.28 14.66
C LEU A 283 2.94 3.95 15.13
N VAL A 284 3.76 3.40 14.24
CA VAL A 284 5.17 3.11 14.49
C VAL A 284 6.01 4.00 13.57
N PRO A 285 6.45 5.18 14.06
CA PRO A 285 7.25 6.08 13.25
C PRO A 285 8.57 5.42 12.84
N GLU A 286 9.00 5.72 11.62
CA GLU A 286 10.33 5.32 11.19
C GLU A 286 11.41 6.03 12.05
N PRO A 287 12.37 5.28 12.62
CA PRO A 287 13.49 5.87 13.35
C PRO A 287 14.37 6.75 12.44
N ARG A 288 14.71 7.94 12.92
CA ARG A 288 15.69 8.84 12.30
C ARG A 288 17.11 8.27 12.45
#